data_AF-A0AAV4QQ74-F1
#
_entry.id   AF-A0AAV4QQ74-F1
#
_cell.length_a   1.000
_cell.length_b   1.000
_cell.length_c   1.000
_cell.angle_alpha   90.00
_cell.angle_beta   90.00
_cell.angle_gamma   90.00
#
_symmetry.space_group_name_H-M   'P 1'
#
loop_
_entity.id
_entity.type
_entity.pdbx_description
1 polymer ?
#
loop_
_entity_poly.entity_id
_entity_poly.type
_entity_poly.pdbx_seq_one_letter_code
_entity_poly.pdbx_strand_id
1 'polypeptide(L)'
;MNPYFATFLLYTRTSIQFFIYPTWINLVVMLFSVICLHVSRLIRLLRVDIERCSLTEFTTLKQVEIEKYVMKISGVVKLLQKVLSVPSFLLSTAHLCTCIPTLGMLVLPGGLSMPAVALGLMVFMFTNSFGGLLAYLWIAGGLPIEADRLKEVFRSKLLQARLSANGVGEACPNGMKFLKVSNFELSGCEIVYFRRSSILALAGTILTYTVLLISKN
;
A
#
# COMPACT_ATOMS: atom_id res chain seq x y z
N MET A 1 46.34 4.40 -4.80
CA MET A 1 45.14 3.83 -4.14
C MET A 1 45.35 2.34 -3.98
N ASN A 2 45.11 1.75 -2.80
CA ASN A 2 45.38 0.32 -2.56
C ASN A 2 44.46 -0.55 -3.46
N PRO A 3 45.00 -1.51 -4.24
CA PRO A 3 44.21 -2.33 -5.17
C PRO A 3 43.11 -3.13 -4.46
N TYR A 4 43.35 -3.62 -3.23
CA TYR A 4 42.35 -4.31 -2.43
C TYR A 4 41.19 -3.39 -2.02
N PHE A 5 41.49 -2.12 -1.74
CA PHE A 5 40.48 -1.12 -1.43
C PHE A 5 39.62 -0.79 -2.67
N ALA A 6 40.23 -0.71 -3.86
CA ALA A 6 39.51 -0.50 -5.10
C ALA A 6 38.59 -1.68 -5.46
N THR A 7 39.07 -2.92 -5.31
CA THR A 7 38.26 -4.13 -5.52
C THR A 7 37.09 -4.22 -4.54
N PHE A 8 37.33 -3.92 -3.27
CA PHE A 8 36.27 -3.87 -2.25
C PHE A 8 35.20 -2.82 -2.57
N LEU A 9 35.61 -1.61 -3.00
CA LEU A 9 34.68 -0.57 -3.43
C LEU A 9 33.86 -0.97 -4.66
N LEU A 10 34.48 -1.66 -5.63
CA LEU A 10 33.77 -2.11 -6.83
C LEU A 10 32.74 -3.21 -6.49
N TYR A 11 33.13 -4.14 -5.61
CA TYR A 11 32.24 -5.21 -5.14
C TYR A 11 31.05 -4.64 -4.38
N THR A 12 31.28 -3.77 -3.39
CA THR A 12 30.21 -3.13 -2.62
C THR A 12 29.26 -2.33 -3.50
N ARG A 13 29.76 -1.55 -4.46
CA ARG A 13 28.93 -0.83 -5.45
C ARG A 13 28.03 -1.78 -6.23
N THR A 14 28.58 -2.87 -6.73
CA THR A 14 27.85 -3.85 -7.55
C THR A 14 26.80 -4.60 -6.72
N SER A 15 27.12 -4.99 -5.49
CA SER A 15 26.18 -5.60 -4.55
C SER A 15 25.02 -4.68 -4.21
N ILE A 16 25.28 -3.38 -3.99
CA ILE A 16 24.23 -2.39 -3.72
C ILE A 16 23.32 -2.23 -4.96
N GLN A 17 23.92 -2.12 -6.15
CA GLN A 17 23.25 -1.79 -7.40
C GLN A 17 22.39 -2.93 -8.00
N PHE A 18 22.60 -4.18 -7.60
CA PHE A 18 21.84 -5.32 -8.12
C PHE A 18 21.18 -6.20 -7.06
N PHE A 19 21.80 -6.35 -5.88
CA PHE A 19 21.30 -7.26 -4.84
C PHE A 19 20.39 -6.55 -3.83
N ILE A 20 20.83 -5.39 -3.32
CA ILE A 20 20.05 -4.61 -2.34
C ILE A 20 18.92 -3.86 -3.05
N TYR A 21 19.24 -3.17 -4.15
CA TYR A 21 18.25 -2.54 -5.02
C TYR A 21 18.49 -2.99 -6.46
N PRO A 22 17.47 -3.38 -7.24
CA PRO A 22 16.05 -3.40 -6.89
C PRO A 22 15.57 -4.68 -6.18
N THR A 23 16.38 -5.75 -6.16
CA THR A 23 15.91 -7.12 -5.85
C THR A 23 15.32 -7.27 -4.45
N TRP A 24 16.09 -6.95 -3.40
CA TRP A 24 15.61 -7.09 -2.01
C TRP A 24 14.41 -6.17 -1.72
N ILE A 25 14.47 -4.93 -2.22
CA ILE A 25 13.39 -3.95 -2.07
C ILE A 25 12.10 -4.48 -2.71
N ASN A 26 12.16 -5.01 -3.92
CA ASN A 26 11.00 -5.59 -4.59
C ASN A 26 10.43 -6.80 -3.83
N LEU A 27 11.28 -7.64 -3.22
CA LEU A 27 10.81 -8.76 -2.39
C LEU A 27 10.02 -8.28 -1.17
N VAL A 28 10.49 -7.24 -0.49
CA VAL A 28 9.77 -6.66 0.65
C VAL A 28 8.44 -6.04 0.20
N VAL A 29 8.45 -5.29 -0.90
CA VAL A 29 7.23 -4.72 -1.51
C VAL A 29 6.24 -5.82 -1.89
N MET A 30 6.71 -6.91 -2.48
CA MET A 30 5.88 -8.06 -2.85
C MET A 30 5.26 -8.71 -1.61
N LEU A 31 6.05 -9.02 -0.58
CA LEU A 31 5.56 -9.62 0.67
C LEU A 31 4.48 -8.75 1.32
N PHE A 32 4.73 -7.44 1.42
CA PHE A 32 3.73 -6.51 1.95
C PHE A 32 2.46 -6.49 1.11
N SER A 33 2.60 -6.43 -0.21
CA SER A 33 1.49 -6.42 -1.15
C SER A 33 0.65 -7.68 -1.05
N VAL A 34 1.28 -8.86 -0.92
CA VAL A 34 0.61 -10.14 -0.72
C VAL A 34 -0.21 -10.14 0.58
N ILE A 35 0.37 -9.65 1.68
CA ILE A 35 -0.35 -9.57 2.96
C ILE A 35 -1.53 -8.60 2.85
N CYS A 36 -1.34 -7.40 2.29
CA CYS A 36 -2.40 -6.42 2.09
C CYS A 36 -3.52 -6.96 1.20
N LEU A 37 -3.18 -7.67 0.12
CA LEU A 37 -4.13 -8.30 -0.78
C LEU A 37 -4.92 -9.42 -0.07
N HIS A 38 -4.24 -10.25 0.73
CA HIS A 38 -4.87 -11.29 1.51
C HIS A 38 -5.89 -10.70 2.50
N VAL A 39 -5.50 -9.69 3.26
CA VAL A 39 -6.38 -9.00 4.21
C VAL A 39 -7.56 -8.35 3.48
N SER A 40 -7.32 -7.67 2.35
CA SER A 40 -8.38 -7.07 1.52
C SER A 40 -9.36 -8.14 1.03
N ARG A 41 -8.88 -9.33 0.68
CA ARG A 41 -9.73 -10.46 0.28
C ARG A 41 -10.58 -10.97 1.44
N LEU A 42 -10.03 -11.07 2.66
CA LEU A 42 -10.81 -11.47 3.84
C LEU A 42 -11.93 -10.47 4.15
N ILE A 43 -11.64 -9.17 4.08
CA ILE A 43 -12.64 -8.11 4.27
C ILE A 43 -13.74 -8.22 3.19
N ARG A 44 -13.35 -8.42 1.93
CA ARG A 44 -14.30 -8.57 0.82
C ARG A 44 -15.18 -9.79 0.97
N LEU A 45 -14.63 -10.94 1.37
CA LEU A 45 -15.41 -12.16 1.62
C LEU A 45 -16.43 -11.93 2.73
N LEU A 46 -15.98 -11.35 3.86
CA LEU A 46 -16.87 -11.01 4.96
C LEU A 46 -17.99 -10.05 4.52
N ARG A 47 -17.68 -9.07 3.68
CA ARG A 47 -18.70 -8.17 3.11
C ARG A 47 -19.74 -8.94 2.31
N VAL A 48 -19.31 -9.81 1.39
CA VAL A 48 -20.22 -10.63 0.57
C VAL A 48 -21.09 -11.54 1.44
N ASP A 49 -20.52 -12.10 2.52
CA ASP A 49 -21.28 -12.93 3.47
C ASP A 49 -22.37 -12.11 4.17
N ILE A 50 -22.07 -10.86 4.58
CA ILE A 50 -23.05 -9.95 5.19
C ILE A 50 -24.12 -9.50 4.19
N GLU A 51 -23.74 -9.21 2.94
CA GLU A 51 -24.69 -8.84 1.87
C GLU A 51 -25.73 -9.95 1.66
N ARG A 52 -25.27 -11.21 1.61
CA ARG A 52 -26.10 -12.40 1.38
C ARG A 52 -26.90 -12.84 2.60
N CYS A 53 -26.47 -12.48 3.80
CA CYS A 53 -27.15 -12.81 5.05
C CYS A 53 -28.57 -12.23 5.05
N SER A 54 -29.58 -13.06 5.29
CA SER A 54 -30.96 -12.61 5.45
C SER A 54 -31.16 -11.86 6.77
N LEU A 55 -32.27 -11.11 6.89
CA LEU A 55 -32.55 -10.35 8.11
C LEU A 55 -32.81 -11.28 9.32
N THR A 56 -33.33 -12.47 9.09
CA THR A 56 -33.56 -13.49 10.13
C THR A 56 -32.26 -14.14 10.62
N GLU A 57 -31.26 -14.28 9.74
CA GLU A 57 -29.93 -14.78 10.08
C GLU A 57 -29.03 -13.72 10.73
N PHE A 58 -29.31 -12.43 10.49
CA PHE A 58 -28.55 -11.29 11.02
C PHE A 58 -28.85 -10.97 12.49
N THR A 59 -28.79 -11.99 13.33
CA THR A 59 -29.01 -11.91 14.78
C THR A 59 -27.90 -11.15 15.51
N THR A 60 -28.14 -10.78 16.77
CA THR A 60 -27.12 -10.18 17.66
C THR A 60 -25.88 -11.05 17.81
N LEU A 61 -26.06 -12.38 17.90
CA LEU A 61 -24.95 -13.34 17.92
C LEU A 61 -24.11 -13.26 16.64
N LYS A 62 -24.75 -13.14 15.47
CA LYS A 62 -24.05 -13.00 14.19
C LYS A 62 -23.29 -11.67 14.10
N GLN A 63 -23.86 -10.59 14.61
CA GLN A 63 -23.21 -9.27 14.68
C GLN A 63 -21.92 -9.33 15.52
N VAL A 64 -21.98 -9.94 16.71
CA VAL A 64 -20.81 -10.11 17.59
C VAL A 64 -19.74 -10.99 16.94
N GLU A 65 -20.13 -12.04 16.23
CA GLU A 65 -19.20 -12.90 15.48
C GLU A 65 -18.45 -12.12 14.39
N ILE A 66 -19.19 -11.33 13.59
CA ILE A 66 -18.63 -10.47 12.55
C ILE A 66 -17.64 -9.47 13.17
N GLU A 67 -18.01 -8.83 14.26
CA GLU A 67 -17.14 -7.87 14.95
C GLU A 67 -15.87 -8.52 15.49
N LYS A 68 -15.98 -9.70 16.09
CA LYS A 68 -14.82 -10.47 16.55
C LYS A 68 -13.88 -10.79 15.39
N TYR A 69 -14.44 -11.12 14.23
CA TYR A 69 -13.65 -11.36 13.02
C TYR A 69 -12.96 -10.08 12.52
N VAL A 70 -13.68 -8.96 12.45
CA VAL A 70 -13.11 -7.64 12.11
C VAL A 70 -12.01 -7.22 13.08
N MET A 71 -12.15 -7.49 14.37
CA MET A 71 -11.11 -7.23 15.37
C MET A 71 -9.83 -8.03 15.11
N LYS A 72 -9.95 -9.31 14.71
CA LYS A 72 -8.78 -10.12 14.33
C LYS A 72 -8.06 -9.53 13.12
N ILE A 73 -8.81 -9.15 12.08
CA ILE A 73 -8.25 -8.48 10.90
C ILE A 73 -7.58 -7.17 11.30
N SER A 74 -8.21 -6.36 12.15
CA SER A 74 -7.63 -5.10 12.64
C SER A 74 -6.33 -5.34 13.42
N GLY A 75 -6.25 -6.40 14.21
CA GLY A 75 -5.01 -6.82 14.88
C GLY A 75 -3.88 -7.10 13.89
N VAL A 76 -4.15 -7.84 12.82
CA VAL A 76 -3.17 -8.12 11.75
C VAL A 76 -2.71 -6.83 11.08
N VAL A 77 -3.62 -5.92 10.76
CA VAL A 77 -3.27 -4.65 10.11
C VAL A 77 -2.49 -3.72 11.02
N LYS A 78 -2.80 -3.68 12.32
CA LYS A 78 -2.00 -2.95 13.32
C LYS A 78 -0.59 -3.53 13.45
N LEU A 79 -0.45 -4.86 13.43
CA LEU A 79 0.86 -5.50 13.44
C LEU A 79 1.64 -5.16 12.17
N LEU A 80 0.97 -5.20 11.01
CA LEU A 80 1.56 -4.84 9.73
C LEU A 80 2.07 -3.39 9.74
N GLN A 81 1.24 -2.45 10.21
CA GLN A 81 1.61 -1.06 10.40
C GLN A 81 2.84 -0.94 11.30
N LYS A 82 2.83 -1.56 12.49
CA LYS A 82 3.94 -1.49 13.45
C LYS A 82 5.26 -2.00 12.88
N VAL A 83 5.22 -3.13 12.16
CA VAL A 83 6.43 -3.78 11.63
C VAL A 83 6.95 -3.07 10.38
N LEU A 84 6.05 -2.54 9.55
CA LEU A 84 6.41 -2.09 8.20
C LEU A 84 6.30 -0.58 8.01
N SER A 85 5.93 0.20 9.03
CA SER A 85 5.88 1.66 8.92
C SER A 85 7.24 2.26 8.54
N VAL A 86 8.32 1.89 9.24
CA VAL A 86 9.67 2.39 8.90
C VAL A 86 10.19 1.80 7.59
N PRO A 87 10.13 0.47 7.35
CA PRO A 87 10.52 -0.10 6.06
C PRO A 87 9.80 0.52 4.87
N SER A 88 8.48 0.71 4.96
CA SER A 88 7.69 1.28 3.87
C SER A 88 8.04 2.73 3.55
N PHE A 89 8.34 3.54 4.57
CA PHE A 89 8.84 4.89 4.38
C PHE A 89 10.17 4.88 3.62
N LEU A 90 11.15 4.10 4.09
CA LEU A 90 12.47 3.99 3.46
C LEU A 90 12.38 3.45 2.02
N LEU A 91 11.51 2.46 1.78
CA LEU A 91 11.25 1.92 0.44
C LEU A 91 10.68 2.99 -0.49
N SER A 92 9.69 3.76 -0.02
CA SER A 92 9.09 4.84 -0.80
C SER A 92 10.13 5.90 -1.17
N THR A 93 10.97 6.28 -0.21
CA THR A 93 12.09 7.20 -0.44
C THR A 93 13.09 6.64 -1.44
N ALA A 94 13.50 5.38 -1.30
CA ALA A 94 14.46 4.74 -2.22
C ALA A 94 13.94 4.68 -3.67
N HIS A 95 12.65 4.36 -3.85
CA HIS A 95 12.01 4.39 -5.16
C HIS A 95 11.94 5.82 -5.73
N LEU A 96 11.56 6.82 -4.93
CA LEU A 96 11.56 8.22 -5.36
C LEU A 96 12.95 8.72 -5.77
N CYS A 97 13.96 8.43 -4.95
CA CYS A 97 15.36 8.78 -5.19
C CYS A 97 15.94 8.09 -6.43
N THR A 98 15.32 7.00 -6.91
CA THR A 98 15.68 6.37 -8.18
C THR A 98 14.89 6.96 -9.34
N CYS A 99 13.57 7.09 -9.20
CA CYS A 99 12.69 7.57 -10.26
C CYS A 99 13.08 8.97 -10.76
N ILE A 100 13.35 9.90 -9.83
CA ILE A 100 13.59 11.32 -10.17
C ILE A 100 14.87 11.49 -11.02
N PRO A 101 16.07 11.01 -10.60
CA PRO A 101 17.27 11.14 -11.42
C PRO A 101 17.21 10.34 -12.72
N THR A 102 16.64 9.12 -12.69
CA THR A 102 16.53 8.30 -13.91
C THR A 102 15.62 8.95 -14.95
N LEU A 103 14.49 9.52 -14.53
CA LEU A 103 13.61 10.26 -15.45
C LEU A 103 14.29 11.54 -15.95
N GLY A 104 14.98 12.29 -15.09
CA GLY A 104 15.75 13.46 -15.50
C GLY A 104 16.78 13.15 -16.58
N MET A 105 17.56 12.09 -16.38
CA MET A 105 18.55 11.63 -17.36
C MET A 105 17.93 11.13 -18.68
N LEU A 106 16.72 10.57 -18.65
CA LEU A 106 15.99 10.17 -19.86
C LEU A 106 15.46 11.35 -20.67
N VAL A 107 15.10 12.45 -19.98
CA VAL A 107 14.47 13.64 -20.61
C VAL A 107 15.50 14.68 -21.05
N LEU A 108 16.72 14.70 -20.47
CA LEU A 108 17.79 15.63 -20.86
C LEU A 108 18.23 15.43 -22.33
N PRO A 109 18.65 16.52 -23.02
CA PRO A 109 19.23 16.42 -24.35
C PRO A 109 20.41 15.43 -24.38
N GLY A 110 20.34 14.41 -25.24
CA GLY A 110 21.35 13.36 -25.33
C GLY A 110 21.11 12.12 -24.46
N GLY A 111 20.10 12.12 -23.59
CA GLY A 111 19.72 10.93 -22.79
C GLY A 111 19.33 9.72 -23.65
N LEU A 112 18.61 9.98 -24.75
CA LEU A 112 18.24 8.97 -25.75
C LEU A 112 19.39 8.60 -26.70
N SER A 113 20.48 9.35 -26.68
CA SER A 113 21.67 9.11 -27.50
C SER A 113 22.68 8.17 -26.82
N MET A 114 22.35 7.65 -25.64
CA MET A 114 23.17 6.65 -24.94
C MET A 114 23.20 5.31 -25.68
N PRO A 115 24.25 4.48 -25.46
CA PRO A 115 24.28 3.11 -25.97
C PRO A 115 23.01 2.35 -25.58
N ALA A 116 22.47 1.53 -26.49
CA ALA A 116 21.20 0.83 -26.29
C ALA A 116 21.12 0.04 -24.97
N VAL A 117 22.23 -0.57 -24.55
CA VAL A 117 22.32 -1.30 -23.27
C VAL A 117 22.14 -0.36 -22.07
N ALA A 118 22.76 0.82 -22.08
CA ALA A 118 22.64 1.79 -21.00
C ALA A 118 21.23 2.38 -20.93
N LEU A 119 20.64 2.69 -22.09
CA LEU A 119 19.25 3.15 -22.18
C LEU A 119 18.28 2.08 -21.66
N GLY A 120 18.48 0.81 -22.05
CA GLY A 120 17.67 -0.31 -21.58
C GLY A 120 17.72 -0.49 -20.05
N LEU A 121 18.91 -0.39 -19.46
CA LEU A 121 19.08 -0.44 -18.00
C LEU A 121 18.35 0.71 -17.29
N MET A 122 18.43 1.92 -17.82
CA MET A 122 17.75 3.09 -17.25
C MET A 122 16.23 2.95 -17.30
N VAL A 123 15.68 2.54 -18.46
CA VAL A 123 14.24 2.29 -18.59
C VAL A 123 13.80 1.20 -17.63
N PHE A 124 14.54 0.09 -17.55
CA PHE A 124 14.24 -0.99 -16.61
C PHE A 124 14.21 -0.52 -15.15
N MET A 125 15.22 0.25 -14.74
CA MET A 125 15.30 0.80 -13.37
C MET A 125 14.14 1.76 -13.07
N PHE A 126 13.80 2.64 -14.02
CA PHE A 126 12.65 3.53 -13.87
C PHE A 126 11.34 2.75 -13.75
N THR A 127 11.05 1.85 -14.69
CA THR A 127 9.82 1.06 -14.70
C THR A 127 9.71 0.19 -13.46
N ASN A 128 10.80 -0.43 -13.02
CA ASN A 128 10.83 -1.21 -11.78
C ASN A 128 10.47 -0.34 -10.57
N SER A 129 11.09 0.83 -10.48
CA SER A 129 10.97 1.70 -9.31
C SER A 129 9.60 2.36 -9.24
N PHE A 130 9.14 2.90 -10.37
CA PHE A 130 7.83 3.52 -10.50
C PHE A 130 6.72 2.47 -10.38
N GLY A 131 6.87 1.34 -11.07
CA GLY A 131 5.91 0.23 -11.03
C GLY A 131 5.80 -0.39 -9.64
N GLY A 132 6.92 -0.59 -8.94
CA GLY A 132 6.94 -1.08 -7.56
C GLY A 132 6.20 -0.14 -6.62
N LEU A 133 6.47 1.16 -6.70
CA LEU A 133 5.80 2.18 -5.88
C LEU A 133 4.30 2.30 -6.20
N LEU A 134 3.93 2.22 -7.49
CA LEU A 134 2.55 2.22 -7.94
C LEU A 134 1.78 1.00 -7.43
N ALA A 135 2.33 -0.20 -7.60
CA ALA A 135 1.72 -1.44 -7.14
C ALA A 135 1.55 -1.43 -5.62
N TYR A 136 2.59 -0.99 -4.92
CA TYR A 136 2.61 -0.82 -3.47
C TYR A 136 1.48 0.11 -2.98
N LEU A 137 1.38 1.32 -3.54
CA LEU A 137 0.31 2.29 -3.20
C LEU A 137 -1.07 1.80 -3.60
N TRP A 138 -1.20 1.12 -4.74
CA TRP A 138 -2.48 0.65 -5.25
C TRP A 138 -3.10 -0.44 -4.37
N ILE A 139 -2.27 -1.41 -3.96
CA ILE A 139 -2.69 -2.55 -3.15
C ILE A 139 -2.92 -2.10 -1.70
N ALA A 140 -1.97 -1.39 -1.11
CA ALA A 140 -2.09 -0.87 0.26
C ALA A 140 -3.26 0.10 0.40
N GLY A 141 -3.41 1.01 -0.58
CA GLY A 141 -4.54 1.95 -0.63
C GLY A 141 -5.88 1.32 -0.96
N GLY A 142 -5.92 0.05 -1.40
CA GLY A 142 -7.16 -0.71 -1.58
C GLY A 142 -7.75 -1.22 -0.26
N LEU A 143 -6.91 -1.46 0.74
CA LEU A 143 -7.32 -1.96 2.05
C LEU A 143 -8.32 -1.04 2.79
N PRO A 144 -8.06 0.28 2.96
CA PRO A 144 -9.03 1.16 3.62
C PRO A 144 -10.34 1.27 2.83
N ILE A 145 -10.28 1.21 1.49
CA ILE A 145 -11.48 1.26 0.62
C ILE A 145 -12.39 0.05 0.87
N GLU A 146 -11.84 -1.16 0.88
CA GLU A 146 -12.64 -2.36 1.15
C GLU A 146 -13.20 -2.37 2.58
N ALA A 147 -12.43 -1.86 3.55
CA ALA A 147 -12.91 -1.73 4.91
C ALA A 147 -14.07 -0.73 5.04
N ASP A 148 -14.02 0.41 4.35
CA ASP A 148 -15.11 1.39 4.39
C ASP A 148 -16.38 0.85 3.73
N ARG A 149 -16.24 0.10 2.63
CA ARG A 149 -17.36 -0.64 2.00
C ARG A 149 -17.99 -1.65 2.95
N LEU A 150 -17.17 -2.39 3.69
CA LEU A 150 -17.66 -3.33 4.71
C LEU A 150 -18.46 -2.60 5.80
N LYS A 151 -17.95 -1.47 6.31
CA LYS A 151 -18.65 -0.65 7.32
C LYS A 151 -20.00 -0.17 6.80
N GLU A 152 -20.05 0.28 5.55
CA GLU A 152 -21.28 0.76 4.91
C GLU A 152 -22.33 -0.35 4.78
N VAL A 153 -21.93 -1.51 4.27
CA VAL A 153 -22.82 -2.69 4.14
C VAL A 153 -23.32 -3.14 5.50
N PHE A 154 -22.44 -3.27 6.49
CA PHE A 154 -22.82 -3.67 7.84
C PHE A 154 -23.80 -2.67 8.47
N ARG A 155 -23.54 -1.37 8.32
CA ARG A 155 -24.44 -0.30 8.80
C ARG A 155 -25.80 -0.37 8.11
N SER A 156 -25.83 -0.58 6.80
CA SER A 156 -27.07 -0.68 6.03
C SER A 156 -27.91 -1.87 6.49
N LYS A 157 -27.30 -3.05 6.62
CA LYS A 157 -27.97 -4.26 7.13
C LYS A 157 -28.46 -4.10 8.57
N LEU A 158 -27.67 -3.48 9.43
CA LEU A 158 -28.07 -3.19 10.81
C LEU A 158 -29.29 -2.26 10.86
N LEU A 159 -29.34 -1.24 10.00
CA LEU A 159 -30.47 -0.32 9.92
C LEU A 159 -31.73 -1.04 9.40
N GLN A 160 -31.60 -1.88 8.38
CA GLN A 160 -32.71 -2.70 7.85
C GLN A 160 -33.25 -3.67 8.91
N ALA A 161 -32.37 -4.35 9.64
CA ALA A 161 -32.77 -5.26 10.72
C ALA A 161 -33.54 -4.53 11.83
N ARG A 162 -33.10 -3.31 12.20
CA ARG A 162 -33.79 -2.46 13.19
C ARG A 162 -35.18 -2.04 12.71
N LEU A 163 -35.30 -1.61 11.45
CA LEU A 163 -36.56 -1.17 10.86
C LEU A 163 -37.56 -2.33 10.72
N SER A 164 -37.08 -3.53 10.41
CA SER A 164 -37.92 -4.73 10.28
C SER A 164 -38.38 -5.31 11.61
N ALA A 165 -37.71 -5.01 12.73
CA ALA A 165 -37.95 -5.64 14.02
C ALA A 165 -38.99 -4.93 14.91
N ASN A 166 -39.70 -3.90 14.42
CA ASN A 166 -40.79 -3.19 15.13
C ASN A 166 -40.60 -3.05 16.66
N GLY A 167 -39.42 -2.60 17.09
CA GLY A 167 -39.18 -2.17 18.48
C GLY A 167 -38.78 -3.23 19.51
N VAL A 168 -38.53 -4.50 19.16
CA VAL A 168 -38.21 -5.54 20.18
C VAL A 168 -36.82 -6.18 20.04
N GLY A 169 -36.09 -5.95 18.94
CA GLY A 169 -34.75 -6.53 18.76
C GLY A 169 -33.63 -5.62 19.26
N GLU A 170 -33.04 -5.93 20.42
CA GLU A 170 -31.86 -5.27 20.98
C GLU A 170 -30.73 -5.17 19.95
N ALA A 171 -30.62 -4.03 19.28
CA ALA A 171 -29.44 -3.76 18.47
C ALA A 171 -28.25 -3.63 19.42
N CYS A 172 -27.18 -4.38 19.18
CA CYS A 172 -25.99 -4.31 20.03
C CYS A 172 -25.50 -2.84 20.10
N PRO A 173 -25.58 -2.16 21.27
CA PRO A 173 -25.27 -0.73 21.36
C PRO A 173 -23.80 -0.43 21.06
N ASN A 174 -22.94 -1.45 21.26
CA ASN A 174 -21.49 -1.33 21.15
C ASN A 174 -20.95 -1.77 19.78
N GLY A 175 -21.72 -2.51 18.99
CA GLY A 175 -21.21 -3.12 17.77
C GLY A 175 -20.75 -2.14 16.70
N MET A 176 -21.48 -1.03 16.62
CA MET A 176 -21.19 0.07 15.69
C MET A 176 -19.96 0.90 16.09
N LYS A 177 -19.52 0.86 17.36
CA LYS A 177 -18.37 1.63 17.84
C LYS A 177 -17.05 1.09 17.29
N PHE A 178 -16.87 -0.23 17.24
CA PHE A 178 -15.59 -0.83 16.83
C PHE A 178 -15.35 -0.75 15.32
N LEU A 179 -16.38 -1.00 14.51
CA LEU A 179 -16.32 -0.79 13.07
C LEU A 179 -16.01 0.67 12.70
N LYS A 180 -16.40 1.63 13.53
CA LYS A 180 -16.09 3.05 13.31
C LYS A 180 -14.63 3.41 13.60
N VAL A 181 -13.94 2.66 14.47
CA VAL A 181 -12.56 2.94 14.90
C VAL A 181 -11.51 2.27 14.01
N SER A 182 -11.83 1.14 13.36
CA SER A 182 -10.88 0.45 12.47
C SER A 182 -10.75 1.17 11.12
N ASN A 183 -9.95 2.22 11.08
CA ASN A 183 -9.43 2.77 9.84
C ASN A 183 -8.21 1.93 9.48
N PHE A 184 -8.38 0.99 8.56
CA PHE A 184 -7.34 0.07 8.09
C PHE A 184 -6.31 0.77 7.19
N GLU A 185 -6.02 2.02 7.51
CA GLU A 185 -5.10 2.88 6.80
C GLU A 185 -3.67 2.58 7.25
N LEU A 186 -2.80 2.36 6.28
CA LEU A 186 -1.38 2.11 6.51
C LEU A 186 -0.59 3.38 6.18
N SER A 187 0.49 3.62 6.92
CA SER A 187 1.36 4.78 6.74
C SER A 187 2.83 4.46 6.97
N GLY A 188 3.68 5.09 6.17
CA GLY A 188 5.13 5.11 6.35
C GLY A 188 5.50 6.22 7.33
N CYS A 189 5.93 5.84 8.53
CA CYS A 189 6.27 6.72 9.65
C CYS A 189 5.22 7.80 9.98
N GLU A 190 3.93 7.56 9.68
CA GLU A 190 2.84 8.57 9.76
C GLU A 190 3.06 9.82 8.88
N ILE A 191 4.06 9.80 8.01
CA ILE A 191 4.39 10.88 7.07
C ILE A 191 3.76 10.59 5.71
N VAL A 192 3.87 9.34 5.24
CA VAL A 192 3.37 8.92 3.93
C VAL A 192 2.17 8.01 4.13
N TYR A 193 0.97 8.52 3.84
CA TYR A 193 -0.25 7.72 3.89
C TYR A 193 -0.45 6.96 2.59
N PHE A 194 -0.64 5.64 2.69
CA PHE A 194 -0.82 4.77 1.54
C PHE A 194 -2.28 4.78 1.10
N ARG A 195 -2.64 5.79 0.30
CA ARG A 195 -3.94 5.93 -0.35
C ARG A 195 -3.78 5.90 -1.86
N ARG A 196 -4.83 5.50 -2.59
CA ARG A 196 -4.85 5.61 -4.06
C ARG A 196 -4.75 7.06 -4.53
N SER A 197 -5.27 8.02 -3.74
CA SER A 197 -5.09 9.45 -4.02
C SER A 197 -3.63 9.90 -4.00
N SER A 198 -2.77 9.22 -3.23
CA SER A 198 -1.34 9.50 -3.15
C SER A 198 -0.59 9.13 -4.45
N ILE A 199 -1.19 8.35 -5.36
CA ILE A 199 -0.59 8.01 -6.66
C ILE A 199 -0.43 9.25 -7.54
N LEU A 200 -1.44 10.13 -7.55
CA LEU A 200 -1.36 11.37 -8.33
C LEU A 200 -0.32 12.33 -7.74
N ALA A 201 -0.30 12.44 -6.41
CA ALA A 201 0.72 13.22 -5.70
C ALA A 201 2.13 12.68 -5.99
N LEU A 202 2.29 11.36 -6.04
CA LEU A 202 3.53 10.70 -6.41
C LEU A 202 3.96 11.05 -7.85
N ALA A 203 3.07 10.87 -8.83
CA ALA A 203 3.36 11.17 -10.23
C ALA A 203 3.74 12.65 -10.40
N GLY A 204 2.99 13.54 -9.77
CA GLY A 204 3.28 14.98 -9.74
C GLY A 204 4.63 15.27 -9.10
N THR A 205 4.97 14.64 -7.97
CA THR A 205 6.26 14.78 -7.28
C THR A 205 7.42 14.39 -8.19
N ILE A 206 7.34 13.21 -8.82
CA ILE A 206 8.38 12.75 -9.75
C ILE A 206 8.55 13.75 -10.90
N LEU A 207 7.45 14.21 -11.50
CA LEU A 207 7.49 15.15 -12.61
C LEU A 207 8.06 16.52 -12.18
N THR A 208 7.56 17.11 -11.09
CA THR A 208 8.00 18.42 -10.60
C THR A 208 9.49 18.42 -10.26
N TYR A 209 9.97 17.43 -9.52
CA TYR A 209 11.40 17.37 -9.17
C TYR A 209 12.27 17.04 -10.38
N THR A 210 11.77 16.27 -11.34
CA THR A 210 12.46 16.05 -12.62
C THR A 210 12.61 17.35 -13.40
N VAL A 211 11.54 18.13 -13.54
CA VAL A 211 11.56 19.44 -14.22
C VAL A 211 12.50 20.41 -13.49
N LEU A 212 12.46 20.44 -12.15
CA LEU A 212 13.36 21.25 -11.34
C LEU A 212 14.83 20.89 -11.58
N LEU A 213 15.16 19.59 -11.68
CA LEU A 213 16.52 19.13 -11.97
C LEU A 213 16.96 19.55 -13.37
N ILE A 214 16.09 19.39 -14.36
CA ILE A 214 16.38 19.79 -15.74
C ILE A 214 16.56 21.30 -15.85
N SER A 215 15.72 22.10 -15.16
CA SER A 215 15.81 23.56 -15.19
C SER A 215 17.06 24.13 -14.53
N LYS A 216 17.75 23.35 -13.70
CA LYS A 216 18.99 23.76 -13.00
C LYS A 216 20.27 23.27 -13.68
N ASN A 217 20.16 22.37 -14.65
CA ASN A 217 21.27 21.87 -15.47
C ASN A 217 21.28 22.57 -16.83
#